data_AF-A0A158KIV3-F1
#
_entry.id   AF-A0A158KIV3-F1
#
_cell.length_a   1.000
_cell.length_b   1.000
_cell.length_c   1.000
_cell.angle_alpha   90.00
_cell.angle_beta   90.00
_cell.angle_gamma   90.00
#
_symmetry.space_group_name_H-M   'P 1'
#
loop_
_entity.id
_entity.type
_entity.pdbx_description
1 polymer ?
#
loop_
_entity_poly.entity_id
_entity_poly.type
_entity_poly.pdbx_seq_one_letter_code
_entity_poly.pdbx_strand_id
1 'polypeptide(L)'
;MKNFYKTLIAAIPLFGACASFKANEIPPRTVRNFLLDIQAVADSDNLDNIKFVAEKLKIAFIASPEKAIYDSSGRTIRGFEIAVEPTAESMEYKADHLTYRIFRPSHQTFSRVLISIPVNSSVLCVKPTDLVLIFGEGVKNFSPHLSSFGFTYENKQGEGIKTYFRFIQHGCLSEFGFNQNIDKE
;
A
#
# COMPACT_ATOMS: atom_id res chain seq x y z
N MET A 1 -41.59 58.74 4.72
CA MET A 1 -41.86 57.31 5.04
C MET A 1 -41.31 56.43 3.93
N LYS A 2 -40.23 55.69 4.19
CA LYS A 2 -40.04 54.25 3.90
C LYS A 2 -38.55 53.92 4.04
N ASN A 3 -38.22 53.39 5.21
CA ASN A 3 -36.92 52.81 5.53
C ASN A 3 -36.79 51.48 4.78
N PHE A 4 -35.75 51.30 3.97
CA PHE A 4 -35.37 50.00 3.44
C PHE A 4 -34.29 49.40 4.34
N TYR A 5 -34.70 48.40 5.12
CA TYR A 5 -33.83 47.55 5.93
C TYR A 5 -32.82 46.83 5.03
N LYS A 6 -31.52 47.06 5.25
CA LYS A 6 -30.45 46.22 4.69
C LYS A 6 -30.30 44.99 5.58
N THR A 7 -30.74 43.83 5.08
CA THR A 7 -30.58 42.53 5.73
C THR A 7 -29.11 42.12 5.70
N LEU A 8 -28.58 41.82 6.89
CA LEU A 8 -27.29 41.17 7.13
C LEU A 8 -27.26 39.78 6.45
N ILE A 9 -26.21 39.47 5.70
CA ILE A 9 -25.86 38.09 5.34
C ILE A 9 -24.56 37.77 6.06
N ALA A 10 -24.67 37.10 7.21
CA ALA A 10 -23.52 36.53 7.90
C ALA A 10 -23.12 35.24 7.17
N ALA A 11 -22.01 35.28 6.44
CA ALA A 11 -21.40 34.09 5.89
C ALA A 11 -20.78 33.27 7.03
N ILE A 12 -21.38 32.13 7.35
CA ILE A 12 -20.82 31.17 8.30
C ILE A 12 -19.75 30.36 7.54
N PRO A 13 -18.45 30.49 7.86
CA PRO A 13 -17.47 29.57 7.33
C PRO A 13 -17.71 28.20 7.97
N LEU A 14 -18.21 27.25 7.17
CA LEU A 14 -18.20 25.84 7.52
C LEU A 14 -16.73 25.40 7.54
N PHE A 15 -16.08 25.54 8.68
CA PHE A 15 -14.86 24.80 8.98
C PHE A 15 -15.25 23.32 8.99
N GLY A 16 -15.05 22.66 7.84
CA GLY A 16 -15.06 21.20 7.78
C GLY A 16 -14.02 20.71 8.76
N ALA A 17 -14.48 20.13 9.87
CA ALA A 17 -13.60 19.45 10.79
C ALA A 17 -12.96 18.28 10.02
N CYS A 18 -11.67 18.40 9.70
CA CYS A 18 -10.86 17.25 9.35
C CYS A 18 -10.81 16.37 10.60
N ALA A 19 -11.73 15.41 10.70
CA ALA A 19 -11.66 14.37 11.70
C ALA A 19 -10.34 13.62 11.49
N SER A 20 -9.39 13.85 12.38
CA SER A 20 -8.11 13.16 12.37
C SER A 20 -8.39 11.69 12.68
N PHE A 21 -8.30 10.83 11.66
CA PHE A 21 -8.54 9.40 11.77
C PHE A 21 -7.58 8.80 12.81
N LYS A 22 -8.08 8.38 13.97
CA LYS A 22 -7.29 7.61 14.92
C LYS A 22 -7.39 6.13 14.55
N ALA A 23 -6.33 5.60 13.95
CA ALA A 23 -6.30 4.23 13.46
C ALA A 23 -6.49 3.16 14.56
N ASN A 24 -6.30 3.53 15.84
CA ASN A 24 -6.48 2.65 17.01
C ASN A 24 -7.93 2.45 17.46
N GLU A 25 -8.92 3.11 16.85
CA GLU A 25 -10.34 2.97 17.22
C GLU A 25 -11.10 1.96 16.33
N ILE A 26 -10.46 1.47 15.26
CA ILE A 26 -11.09 0.53 14.32
C ILE A 26 -10.68 -0.90 14.72
N PRO A 27 -11.64 -1.81 14.98
CA PRO A 27 -11.32 -3.19 15.27
C PRO A 27 -10.57 -3.84 14.10
N PRO A 28 -9.65 -4.78 14.36
CA PRO A 28 -8.97 -5.50 13.30
C PRO A 28 -9.98 -6.22 12.40
N ARG A 29 -9.69 -6.32 11.10
CA ARG A 29 -10.55 -7.04 10.18
C ARG A 29 -10.48 -8.53 10.46
N THR A 30 -11.46 -9.25 9.93
CA THR A 30 -11.36 -10.70 9.80
C THR A 30 -10.26 -11.04 8.79
N VAL A 31 -9.63 -12.22 8.95
CA VAL A 31 -8.63 -12.72 7.98
C VAL A 31 -9.16 -12.67 6.54
N ARG A 32 -10.42 -13.08 6.34
CA ARG A 32 -11.05 -13.03 5.01
C ARG A 32 -11.11 -11.61 4.44
N ASN A 33 -11.60 -10.65 5.20
CA ASN A 33 -11.74 -9.28 4.70
C ASN A 33 -10.38 -8.62 4.48
N PHE A 34 -9.42 -8.87 5.38
CA PHE A 34 -8.03 -8.45 5.20
C PHE A 34 -7.44 -8.96 3.88
N LEU A 35 -7.62 -10.25 3.57
CA LEU A 35 -7.11 -10.84 2.34
C LEU A 35 -7.85 -10.37 1.08
N LEU A 36 -9.17 -10.16 1.15
CA LEU A 36 -9.95 -9.60 0.03
C LEU A 36 -9.52 -8.16 -0.30
N ASP A 37 -9.19 -7.36 0.70
CA ASP A 37 -8.65 -6.01 0.49
C ASP A 37 -7.27 -6.05 -0.18
N ILE A 38 -6.39 -6.98 0.23
CA ILE A 38 -5.09 -7.22 -0.42
C ILE A 38 -5.29 -7.70 -1.87
N GLN A 39 -6.26 -8.59 -2.09
CA GLN A 39 -6.59 -9.09 -3.43
C GLN A 39 -7.10 -7.98 -4.32
N ALA A 40 -7.94 -7.08 -3.82
CA ALA A 40 -8.40 -5.93 -4.59
C ALA A 40 -7.25 -5.01 -5.05
N VAL A 41 -6.16 -4.93 -4.29
CA VAL A 41 -4.92 -4.24 -4.71
C VAL A 41 -4.14 -5.07 -5.73
N ALA A 42 -4.01 -6.38 -5.49
CA ALA A 42 -3.32 -7.30 -6.39
C ALA A 42 -3.97 -7.36 -7.79
N ASP A 43 -5.30 -7.24 -7.83
CA ASP A 43 -6.11 -7.32 -9.05
C ASP A 43 -6.39 -5.92 -9.65
N SER A 44 -5.77 -4.87 -9.11
CA SER A 44 -5.88 -3.52 -9.67
C SER A 44 -4.95 -3.33 -10.88
N ASP A 45 -5.17 -2.25 -11.61
CA ASP A 45 -4.40 -1.98 -12.83
C ASP A 45 -3.14 -1.14 -12.56
N ASN A 46 -3.09 -0.41 -11.44
CA ASN A 46 -2.06 0.60 -11.23
C ASN A 46 -1.75 0.86 -9.74
N LEU A 47 -0.57 0.43 -9.32
CA LEU A 47 -0.03 0.69 -7.98
C LEU A 47 0.50 2.13 -7.77
N ASP A 48 0.57 2.99 -8.78
CA ASP A 48 0.82 4.44 -8.61
C ASP A 48 -0.45 5.17 -8.10
N ASN A 49 -1.62 4.50 -8.10
CA ASN A 49 -2.83 5.03 -7.47
C ASN A 49 -2.77 4.88 -5.93
N ILE A 50 -1.95 5.72 -5.30
CA ILE A 50 -1.70 5.72 -3.84
C ILE A 50 -3.01 5.83 -3.05
N LYS A 51 -3.99 6.59 -3.53
CA LYS A 51 -5.28 6.75 -2.84
C LYS A 51 -6.06 5.44 -2.78
N PHE A 52 -6.12 4.71 -3.88
CA PHE A 52 -6.79 3.41 -3.92
C PHE A 52 -6.08 2.39 -3.02
N VAL A 53 -4.75 2.33 -3.09
CA VAL A 53 -3.94 1.46 -2.22
C VAL A 53 -4.15 1.82 -0.75
N ALA A 54 -4.13 3.10 -0.40
CA ALA A 54 -4.38 3.60 0.95
C ALA A 54 -5.75 3.16 1.49
N GLU A 55 -6.79 3.34 0.68
CA GLU A 55 -8.17 3.02 1.05
C GLU A 55 -8.35 1.52 1.28
N LYS A 56 -7.91 0.67 0.35
CA LYS A 56 -8.04 -0.79 0.47
C LYS A 56 -7.24 -1.33 1.64
N LEU A 57 -6.00 -0.87 1.78
CA LEU A 57 -5.14 -1.36 2.85
C LEU A 57 -5.47 -0.70 4.19
N LYS A 58 -6.30 0.34 4.26
CA LYS A 58 -6.54 1.12 5.49
C LYS A 58 -5.25 1.67 6.11
N ILE A 59 -4.37 2.17 5.24
CA ILE A 59 -3.12 2.84 5.61
C ILE A 59 -3.17 4.24 5.02
N ALA A 60 -3.10 5.27 5.87
CA ALA A 60 -2.97 6.63 5.42
C ALA A 60 -1.54 6.87 4.94
N PHE A 61 -1.38 7.34 3.71
CA PHE A 61 -0.07 7.58 3.09
C PHE A 61 0.14 9.06 2.78
N ILE A 62 1.41 9.48 2.80
CA ILE A 62 1.85 10.76 2.24
C ILE A 62 2.97 10.51 1.23
N ALA A 63 2.81 11.05 0.02
CA ALA A 63 3.85 10.99 -1.00
C ALA A 63 4.86 12.12 -0.79
N SER A 64 6.15 11.79 -0.81
CA SER A 64 7.21 12.78 -0.85
C SER A 64 7.25 13.48 -2.22
N PRO A 65 7.86 14.68 -2.31
CA PRO A 65 8.28 15.21 -3.60
C PRO A 65 9.19 14.21 -4.33
N GLU A 66 9.15 14.27 -5.65
CA GLU A 66 10.02 13.46 -6.50
C GLU A 66 11.49 13.86 -6.29
N LYS A 67 12.37 12.86 -6.11
CA LYS A 67 13.79 13.05 -5.84
C LYS A 67 14.64 12.32 -6.87
N ALA A 68 15.67 12.99 -7.38
CA ALA A 68 16.66 12.37 -8.25
C ALA A 68 17.46 11.30 -7.49
N ILE A 69 17.55 10.11 -8.09
CA ILE A 69 18.40 9.02 -7.64
C ILE A 69 19.65 9.00 -8.51
N TYR A 70 20.80 9.16 -7.86
CA TYR A 70 22.09 9.16 -8.52
C TYR A 70 22.69 7.76 -8.51
N ASP A 71 23.61 7.51 -9.44
CA ASP A 71 24.48 6.35 -9.41
C ASP A 71 25.45 6.39 -8.21
N SER A 72 26.20 5.32 -8.01
CA SER A 72 27.17 5.24 -6.91
C SER A 72 28.27 6.31 -6.97
N SER A 73 28.51 6.89 -8.16
CA SER A 73 29.46 8.00 -8.34
C SER A 73 28.88 9.36 -7.95
N GLY A 74 27.55 9.47 -7.80
CA GLY A 74 26.85 10.73 -7.51
C GLY A 74 26.77 11.68 -8.71
N ARG A 75 27.18 11.25 -9.91
CA ARG A 75 27.33 12.15 -11.08
C ARG A 75 26.24 11.97 -12.10
N THR A 76 25.60 10.81 -12.15
CA THR A 76 24.60 10.49 -13.17
C THR A 76 23.27 10.16 -12.52
N ILE A 77 22.22 10.85 -12.96
CA ILE A 77 20.85 10.56 -12.54
C ILE A 77 20.42 9.23 -13.18
N ARG A 78 20.13 8.24 -12.35
CA ARG A 78 19.59 6.92 -12.76
C ARG A 78 18.08 6.95 -12.97
N GLY A 79 17.41 7.87 -12.29
CA GLY A 79 15.98 8.04 -12.34
C GLY A 79 15.50 8.95 -11.24
N PHE A 80 14.20 8.92 -11.04
CA PHE A 80 13.51 9.69 -10.03
C PHE A 80 12.70 8.78 -9.15
N GLU A 81 12.57 9.13 -7.87
CA GLU A 81 11.85 8.35 -6.88
C GLU A 81 10.85 9.20 -6.13
N ILE A 82 9.67 8.63 -5.91
CA ILE A 82 8.69 9.08 -4.94
C ILE A 82 8.65 8.04 -3.82
N ALA A 83 8.99 8.46 -2.60
CA ALA A 83 8.77 7.66 -1.40
C ALA A 83 7.36 7.95 -0.87
N VAL A 84 6.65 6.91 -0.47
CA VAL A 84 5.31 7.01 0.08
C VAL A 84 5.34 6.48 1.50
N GLU A 85 5.20 7.39 2.46
CA GLU A 85 5.38 7.11 3.88
C GLU A 85 4.03 6.91 4.57
N PRO A 86 3.89 5.94 5.49
CA PRO A 86 2.68 5.78 6.27
C PRO A 86 2.59 6.91 7.32
N THR A 87 1.41 7.51 7.44
CA THR A 87 1.11 8.52 8.49
C THR A 87 0.19 7.96 9.57
N ALA A 88 -0.60 6.93 9.23
CA ALA A 88 -1.41 6.16 10.16
C ALA A 88 -1.74 4.81 9.52
N GLU A 89 -1.91 3.76 10.33
CA GLU A 89 -2.14 2.40 9.84
C GLU A 89 -3.04 1.62 10.80
N SER A 90 -3.84 0.70 10.27
CA SER A 90 -4.63 -0.21 11.11
C SER A 90 -3.73 -1.14 11.94
N MET A 91 -4.22 -1.58 13.09
CA MET A 91 -3.48 -2.42 14.07
C MET A 91 -2.93 -3.75 13.52
N GLU A 92 -3.40 -4.18 12.36
CA GLU A 92 -2.98 -5.41 11.66
C GLU A 92 -1.58 -5.26 11.04
N TYR A 93 -1.07 -4.05 10.91
CA TYR A 93 0.25 -3.77 10.36
C TYR A 93 1.24 -3.41 11.46
N LYS A 94 2.52 -3.43 11.09
CA LYS A 94 3.56 -2.82 11.88
C LYS A 94 4.17 -1.64 11.12
N ALA A 95 4.41 -0.55 11.83
CA ALA A 95 4.94 0.68 11.23
C ALA A 95 6.42 0.53 10.84
N ASP A 96 7.14 -0.38 11.48
CA ASP A 96 8.55 -0.61 11.21
C ASP A 96 8.72 -1.29 9.84
N HIS A 97 9.56 -0.72 8.99
CA HIS A 97 9.97 -1.32 7.71
C HIS A 97 8.88 -1.41 6.62
N LEU A 98 7.73 -0.73 6.78
CA LEU A 98 6.81 -0.51 5.66
C LEU A 98 7.54 0.26 4.55
N THR A 99 7.46 -0.24 3.33
CA THR A 99 8.07 0.37 2.15
C THR A 99 7.01 0.56 1.08
N TYR A 100 6.87 1.77 0.54
CA TYR A 100 6.12 2.03 -0.68
C TYR A 100 6.89 3.06 -1.52
N ARG A 101 7.40 2.61 -2.67
CA ARG A 101 8.30 3.41 -3.53
C ARG A 101 7.86 3.31 -4.98
N ILE A 102 7.85 4.45 -5.65
CA ILE A 102 7.65 4.56 -7.10
C ILE A 102 8.95 5.07 -7.70
N PHE A 103 9.58 4.26 -8.54
CA PHE A 103 10.84 4.59 -9.19
C PHE A 103 10.64 4.73 -10.71
N ARG A 104 11.03 5.88 -11.25
CA ARG A 104 10.98 6.21 -12.68
C ARG A 104 12.40 6.26 -13.23
N PRO A 105 12.91 5.19 -13.87
CA PRO A 105 14.24 5.20 -14.46
C PRO A 105 14.30 6.20 -15.62
N SER A 106 15.43 6.90 -15.78
CA SER A 106 15.62 7.91 -16.83
C SER A 106 15.68 7.31 -18.24
N HIS A 107 16.15 6.06 -18.37
CA HIS A 107 16.42 5.40 -19.65
C HIS A 107 15.53 4.20 -19.93
N GLN A 108 14.42 4.05 -19.19
CA GLN A 108 13.50 2.93 -19.37
C GLN A 108 12.09 3.45 -19.62
N THR A 109 11.36 2.67 -20.40
CA THR A 109 9.98 2.93 -20.83
C THR A 109 8.97 2.50 -19.78
N PHE A 110 9.37 2.18 -18.55
CA PHE A 110 8.46 1.83 -17.47
C PHE A 110 8.79 2.57 -16.18
N SER A 111 7.82 2.67 -15.29
CA SER A 111 7.99 3.01 -13.88
C SER A 111 7.86 1.74 -13.05
N ARG A 112 8.57 1.65 -11.93
CA ARG A 112 8.50 0.50 -11.02
C ARG A 112 7.86 0.91 -9.71
N VAL A 113 6.86 0.17 -9.28
CA VAL A 113 6.25 0.33 -7.96
C VAL A 113 6.60 -0.88 -7.11
N LEU A 114 7.06 -0.63 -5.89
CA LEU A 114 7.36 -1.65 -4.89
C LEU A 114 6.67 -1.29 -3.58
N ILE A 115 5.91 -2.23 -3.06
CA ILE A 115 5.22 -2.14 -1.77
C ILE A 115 5.62 -3.34 -0.93
N SER A 116 6.03 -3.14 0.32
CA SER A 116 6.28 -4.17 1.32
C SER A 116 5.66 -3.74 2.64
N ILE A 117 4.77 -4.56 3.20
CA ILE A 117 3.98 -4.24 4.39
C ILE A 117 4.16 -5.37 5.41
N PRO A 118 4.78 -5.08 6.56
CA PRO A 118 4.86 -6.02 7.66
C PRO A 118 3.51 -6.16 8.36
N VAL A 119 3.22 -7.38 8.79
CA VAL A 119 1.96 -7.75 9.43
C VAL A 119 2.19 -8.01 10.92
N ASN A 120 1.30 -7.48 11.75
CA ASN A 120 1.26 -7.74 13.17
C ASN A 120 0.55 -9.07 13.46
N SER A 121 1.32 -10.16 13.43
CA SER A 121 0.81 -11.52 13.65
C SER A 121 0.15 -11.75 15.02
N SER A 122 0.39 -10.87 15.99
CA SER A 122 -0.26 -10.91 17.31
C SER A 122 -1.70 -10.38 17.27
N VAL A 123 -2.03 -9.55 16.28
CA VAL A 123 -3.38 -9.01 16.06
C VAL A 123 -4.15 -9.85 15.04
N LEU A 124 -3.48 -10.25 13.96
CA LEU A 124 -4.09 -11.03 12.89
C LEU A 124 -3.14 -12.13 12.41
N CYS A 125 -3.47 -13.40 12.70
CA CYS A 125 -2.73 -14.54 12.18
C CYS A 125 -3.39 -15.07 10.90
N VAL A 126 -2.85 -14.69 9.75
CA VAL A 126 -3.20 -15.27 8.45
C VAL A 126 -2.35 -16.52 8.22
N LYS A 127 -2.98 -17.65 7.88
CA LYS A 127 -2.29 -18.91 7.56
C LYS A 127 -2.15 -19.10 6.04
N PRO A 128 -1.22 -19.95 5.59
CA PRO A 128 -1.11 -20.34 4.19
C PRO A 128 -2.41 -20.85 3.56
N THR A 129 -3.22 -21.60 4.34
CA THR A 129 -4.51 -22.12 3.89
C THR A 129 -5.52 -21.00 3.60
N ASP A 130 -5.46 -19.90 4.34
CA ASP A 130 -6.35 -18.75 4.14
C ASP A 130 -6.02 -18.04 2.82
N LEU A 131 -4.73 -17.97 2.45
CA LEU A 131 -4.31 -17.44 1.15
C LEU A 131 -4.89 -18.25 0.00
N VAL A 132 -4.81 -19.59 0.07
CA VAL A 132 -5.30 -20.47 -1.00
C VAL A 132 -6.80 -20.31 -1.22
N LEU A 133 -7.57 -20.07 -0.15
CA LEU A 133 -9.02 -19.85 -0.24
C LEU A 133 -9.42 -18.56 -0.96
N ILE A 134 -8.53 -17.58 -1.06
CA ILE A 134 -8.81 -16.25 -1.63
C ILE A 134 -8.10 -16.04 -2.96
N PHE A 135 -6.80 -16.36 -3.01
CA PHE A 135 -5.93 -16.16 -4.18
C PHE A 135 -5.82 -17.41 -5.06
N GLY A 136 -6.39 -18.55 -4.65
CA GLY A 136 -6.21 -19.83 -5.31
C GLY A 136 -4.82 -20.42 -5.08
N GLU A 137 -4.44 -21.40 -5.89
CA GLU A 137 -3.11 -22.01 -5.84
C GLU A 137 -2.04 -21.05 -6.38
N GLY A 138 -1.32 -20.38 -5.47
CA GLY A 138 -0.15 -19.57 -5.81
C GLY A 138 1.13 -20.41 -5.98
N VAL A 139 2.19 -19.79 -6.50
CA VAL A 139 3.51 -20.42 -6.56
C VAL A 139 4.16 -20.33 -5.18
N LYS A 140 4.42 -21.49 -4.56
CA LYS A 140 5.13 -21.56 -3.28
C LYS A 140 6.64 -21.40 -3.53
N ASN A 141 7.24 -20.40 -2.88
CA ASN A 141 8.66 -20.11 -2.95
C ASN A 141 9.30 -20.34 -1.58
N PHE A 142 10.35 -21.15 -1.50
CA PHE A 142 11.06 -21.40 -0.25
C PHE A 142 12.36 -20.59 -0.21
N SER A 143 12.62 -19.87 0.89
CA SER A 143 13.88 -19.16 1.10
C SER A 143 14.68 -19.86 2.21
N PRO A 144 15.71 -20.67 1.86
CA PRO A 144 16.46 -21.44 2.85
C PRO A 144 17.24 -20.58 3.83
N HIS A 145 17.62 -19.34 3.45
CA HIS A 145 18.46 -18.47 4.27
C HIS A 145 17.75 -17.85 5.48
N LEU A 146 16.41 -17.77 5.48
CA LEU A 146 15.64 -17.07 6.51
C LEU A 146 14.71 -17.99 7.29
N SER A 147 14.80 -19.32 7.10
CA SER A 147 13.78 -20.28 7.55
C SER A 147 12.36 -19.80 7.25
N SER A 148 12.20 -19.13 6.10
CA SER A 148 10.95 -18.52 5.68
C SER A 148 10.49 -19.15 4.38
N PHE A 149 9.19 -19.21 4.22
CA PHE A 149 8.57 -19.58 2.96
C PHE A 149 7.59 -18.49 2.57
N GLY A 150 7.28 -18.44 1.29
CA GLY A 150 6.36 -17.48 0.77
C GLY A 150 5.48 -18.05 -0.31
N PHE A 151 4.46 -17.29 -0.63
CA PHE A 151 3.60 -17.51 -1.78
C PHE A 151 3.69 -16.32 -2.69
N THR A 152 3.55 -16.58 -3.98
CA THR A 152 3.41 -15.54 -4.98
C THR A 152 2.11 -15.75 -5.71
N TYR A 153 1.39 -14.66 -5.88
CA TYR A 153 0.20 -14.56 -6.70
C TYR A 153 0.46 -13.53 -7.80
N GLU A 154 -0.04 -13.83 -9.00
CA GLU A 154 0.00 -12.93 -10.14
C GLU A 154 -1.31 -13.12 -10.89
N ASN A 155 -2.08 -12.03 -11.01
CA ASN A 155 -3.30 -12.05 -11.79
C ASN A 155 -2.92 -12.11 -13.27
N LYS A 156 -3.10 -13.28 -13.90
CA LYS A 156 -2.75 -13.52 -15.31
C LYS A 156 -3.56 -12.67 -16.29
N GLN A 157 -4.67 -12.11 -15.85
CA GLN A 157 -5.54 -11.23 -16.64
C GLN A 157 -5.33 -9.75 -16.33
N GLY A 158 -4.50 -9.41 -15.34
CA GLY A 158 -4.26 -8.03 -14.89
C GLY A 158 -2.97 -7.42 -15.44
N GLU A 159 -2.67 -6.21 -14.99
CA GLU A 159 -1.56 -5.36 -15.46
C GLU A 159 -0.19 -5.72 -14.82
N GLY A 160 0.10 -7.02 -14.72
CA GLY A 160 1.43 -7.51 -14.31
C GLY A 160 1.81 -7.26 -12.85
N ILE A 161 0.83 -7.09 -11.94
CA ILE A 161 1.10 -6.98 -10.50
C ILE A 161 1.46 -8.35 -9.94
N LYS A 162 2.66 -8.42 -9.35
CA LYS A 162 3.13 -9.59 -8.63
C LYS A 162 3.02 -9.36 -7.13
N THR A 163 2.13 -10.11 -6.48
CA THR A 163 1.93 -10.10 -5.04
C THR A 163 2.75 -11.20 -4.40
N TYR A 164 3.45 -10.89 -3.30
CA TYR A 164 4.14 -11.90 -2.49
C TYR A 164 3.65 -11.87 -1.05
N PHE A 165 3.74 -13.04 -0.42
CA PHE A 165 3.42 -13.28 0.97
C PHE A 165 4.60 -14.00 1.60
N ARG A 166 5.02 -13.60 2.79
CA ARG A 166 6.13 -14.21 3.53
C ARG A 166 5.67 -14.66 4.90
N PHE A 167 6.09 -15.86 5.27
CA PHE A 167 5.80 -16.52 6.53
C PHE A 167 7.11 -16.84 7.24
N ILE A 168 7.19 -16.50 8.52
CA ILE A 168 8.29 -16.89 9.43
C ILE A 168 7.81 -18.06 10.31
N GLN A 169 8.74 -18.74 10.99
CA GLN A 169 8.62 -20.04 11.69
C GLN A 169 7.35 -20.30 12.52
N HIS A 170 6.54 -19.31 12.88
CA HIS A 170 5.27 -19.48 13.61
C HIS A 170 4.05 -19.73 12.71
N GLY A 171 4.21 -19.70 11.38
CA GLY A 171 3.16 -20.07 10.43
C GLY A 171 2.09 -19.00 10.18
N CYS A 172 2.17 -17.84 10.84
CA CYS A 172 1.39 -16.66 10.50
C CYS A 172 2.12 -15.80 9.45
N LEU A 173 1.36 -15.12 8.61
CA LEU A 173 1.89 -14.12 7.68
C LEU A 173 2.66 -13.04 8.44
N SER A 174 3.90 -12.79 8.03
CA SER A 174 4.76 -11.77 8.63
C SER A 174 4.88 -10.52 7.76
N GLU A 175 4.74 -10.68 6.45
CA GLU A 175 4.89 -9.60 5.47
C GLU A 175 4.15 -9.99 4.19
N PHE A 176 3.58 -9.01 3.50
CA PHE A 176 3.17 -9.14 2.11
C PHE A 176 3.63 -7.92 1.32
N GLY A 177 3.58 -8.01 0.01
CA GLY A 177 3.93 -6.88 -0.83
C GLY A 177 3.52 -7.05 -2.28
N PHE A 178 3.69 -5.98 -3.04
CA PHE A 178 3.31 -5.88 -4.43
C PHE A 178 4.48 -5.31 -5.23
N ASN A 179 4.66 -5.82 -6.45
CA ASN A 179 5.59 -5.27 -7.42
C ASN A 179 4.91 -5.12 -8.77
N GLN A 180 5.08 -3.97 -9.41
CA GLN A 180 4.56 -3.70 -10.74
C GLN A 180 5.60 -2.93 -11.55
N ASN A 181 5.78 -3.30 -12.82
CA ASN A 181 6.37 -2.39 -13.81
C ASN A 181 5.22 -1.83 -14.65
N ILE A 182 5.05 -0.51 -14.67
CA ILE A 182 4.00 0.20 -15.39
C ILE A 182 4.66 0.82 -16.63
N ASP A 183 4.27 0.38 -17.82
CA ASP A 183 4.78 0.97 -19.05
C ASP A 183 4.36 2.45 -19.17
N LYS A 184 5.26 3.28 -19.68
CA LYS A 184 5.03 4.69 -20.00
C LYS A 184 4.45 4.74 -21.40
N GLU A 185 3.25 5.28 -21.53
CA GLU A 185 2.66 5.67 -22.82
C GLU A 185 3.50 6.74 -23.52
#